data_AF-X0YNY3-F1
#
_entry.id   AF-X0YNY3-F1
#
_cell.length_a   1.000
_cell.length_b   1.000
_cell.length_c   1.000
_cell.angle_alpha   90.00
_cell.angle_beta   90.00
_cell.angle_gamma   90.00
#
_symmetry.space_group_name_H-M   'P 1'
#
loop_
_entity.id
_entity.type
_entity.pdbx_description
1 polymer ?
#
loop_
_entity_poly.entity_id
_entity_poly.type
_entity_poly.pdbx_seq_one_letter_code
_entity_poly.pdbx_strand_id
1 'polypeptide(L)'
;VRGALRRGIEPAPGSLGFICDPESPLLAHFPTEFHSNWQWWHLAKNCKPIILDETPANYKPLIQTIDNFTRNHKLGMIFETKFGNGSLLVCAIDLLNLQDKPEARQLYYSILKYVESGHFSPQFELDRKILNKIFLYI
;
A
#
# COMPACT_ATOMS: atom_id res chain seq x y z
N VAL A 1 -5.18 6.84 -19.53
CA VAL A 1 -5.05 5.37 -19.74
C VAL A 1 -5.68 4.89 -21.05
N ARG A 2 -7.02 4.95 -21.25
CA ARG A 2 -7.70 4.41 -22.45
C ARG A 2 -7.19 4.97 -23.80
N GLY A 3 -6.78 6.25 -23.86
CA GLY A 3 -6.24 6.86 -25.07
C GLY A 3 -4.84 6.37 -25.47
N ALA A 4 -3.97 6.06 -24.50
CA ALA A 4 -2.63 5.54 -24.75
C ALA A 4 -2.68 4.07 -25.20
N LEU A 5 -3.54 3.26 -24.54
CA LEU A 5 -3.80 1.87 -24.93
C LEU A 5 -4.30 1.75 -26.38
N ARG A 6 -5.20 2.66 -26.81
CA ARG A 6 -5.67 2.71 -28.21
C ARG A 6 -4.57 3.05 -29.23
N ARG A 7 -3.47 3.65 -28.79
CA ARG A 7 -2.33 4.05 -29.61
C ARG A 7 -1.15 3.07 -29.50
N GLY A 8 -1.30 1.97 -28.76
CA GLY A 8 -0.20 1.03 -28.49
C GLY A 8 0.93 1.62 -27.63
N ILE A 9 0.67 2.73 -26.93
CA ILE A 9 1.65 3.42 -26.09
C ILE A 9 1.39 2.99 -24.64
N GLU A 10 2.47 2.71 -23.88
CA GLU A 10 2.34 2.42 -22.44
C GLU A 10 1.64 3.60 -21.75
N PRO A 11 0.47 3.38 -21.11
CA PRO A 11 -0.22 4.45 -20.44
C PRO A 11 0.61 4.97 -19.26
N ALA A 12 0.70 6.29 -19.14
CA ALA A 12 1.28 6.92 -17.96
C ALA A 12 0.61 6.38 -16.67
N PRO A 13 1.36 6.24 -15.58
CA PRO A 13 0.82 5.83 -14.29
C PRO A 13 -0.41 6.65 -13.93
N GLY A 14 -1.46 5.97 -13.46
CA GLY A 14 -2.70 6.63 -13.05
C GLY A 14 -2.59 7.35 -11.70
N SER A 15 -1.53 7.09 -10.92
CA SER A 15 -1.22 7.70 -9.64
C SER A 15 -0.06 8.70 -9.77
N LEU A 16 0.07 9.60 -8.80
CA LEU A 16 1.02 10.73 -8.80
C LEU A 16 2.15 10.55 -7.77
N GLY A 17 2.37 9.33 -7.29
CA GLY A 17 3.38 9.00 -6.27
C GLY A 17 2.75 8.37 -5.03
N PHE A 18 3.49 8.38 -3.92
CA PHE A 18 3.00 7.97 -2.60
C PHE A 18 3.69 8.79 -1.50
N ILE A 19 3.11 8.74 -0.31
CA ILE A 19 3.70 9.26 0.93
C ILE A 19 3.75 8.13 1.98
N CYS A 20 4.76 8.18 2.83
CA CYS A 20 4.89 7.32 4.01
C CYS A 20 5.64 8.06 5.11
N ASP A 21 5.65 7.48 6.31
CA ASP A 21 6.50 7.91 7.42
C ASP A 21 7.72 6.97 7.51
N PRO A 22 8.93 7.42 7.11
CA PRO A 22 10.14 6.59 7.17
C PRO A 22 10.50 6.10 8.58
N GLU A 23 10.07 6.83 9.62
CA GLU A 23 10.30 6.48 11.02
C GLU A 23 9.29 5.45 11.54
N SER A 24 8.30 5.06 10.72
CA SER A 24 7.28 4.10 11.14
C SER A 24 7.89 2.72 11.43
N PRO A 25 7.37 1.99 12.44
CA PRO A 25 7.87 0.66 12.76
C PRO A 25 7.82 -0.34 11.59
N LEU A 26 6.85 -0.17 10.67
CA LEU A 26 6.75 -0.95 9.43
C LEU A 26 8.02 -0.85 8.57
N LEU A 27 8.65 0.32 8.55
CA LEU A 27 9.78 0.67 7.68
C LEU A 27 11.12 0.66 8.42
N ALA A 28 11.15 0.24 9.68
CA ALA A 28 12.37 0.19 10.51
C ALA A 28 13.53 -0.62 9.90
N HIS A 29 13.21 -1.62 9.07
CA HIS A 29 14.20 -2.40 8.32
C HIS A 29 14.16 -2.12 6.81
N PHE A 30 13.49 -1.08 6.36
CA PHE A 30 13.43 -0.67 4.96
C PHE A 30 13.83 0.81 4.86
N PRO A 31 15.14 1.12 4.76
CA PRO A 31 15.60 2.51 4.70
C PRO A 31 14.98 3.18 3.47
N THR A 32 14.24 4.26 3.67
CA THR A 32 13.51 4.97 2.62
C THR A 32 13.33 6.45 3.00
N GLU A 33 12.84 7.24 2.05
CA GLU A 33 12.42 8.63 2.23
C GLU A 33 10.88 8.70 2.31
N PHE A 34 10.34 9.85 2.73
CA PHE A 34 8.90 10.06 2.91
C PHE A 34 8.10 10.11 1.59
N HIS A 35 8.79 10.12 0.45
CA HIS A 35 8.23 10.20 -0.90
C HIS A 35 8.82 9.11 -1.82
N SER A 36 8.22 8.94 -3.00
CA SER A 36 8.72 8.02 -4.03
C SER A 36 10.13 8.37 -4.50
N ASN A 37 10.98 7.35 -4.63
CA ASN A 37 12.31 7.42 -5.25
C ASN A 37 12.58 6.13 -6.06
N TRP A 38 13.81 5.94 -6.55
CA TRP A 38 14.13 4.80 -7.44
C TRP A 38 13.97 3.43 -6.78
N GLN A 39 14.19 3.31 -5.48
CA GLN A 39 13.99 2.06 -4.71
C GLN A 39 12.55 1.56 -4.81
N TRP A 40 11.59 2.45 -5.06
CA TRP A 40 10.18 2.11 -5.15
C TRP A 40 9.72 1.72 -6.56
N TRP A 41 10.58 1.76 -7.57
CA TRP A 41 10.18 1.57 -8.97
C TRP A 41 9.42 0.26 -9.20
N HIS A 42 10.03 -0.88 -8.86
CA HIS A 42 9.40 -2.19 -9.05
C HIS A 42 8.20 -2.40 -8.13
N LEU A 43 8.27 -1.88 -6.90
CA LEU A 43 7.20 -1.97 -5.91
C LEU A 43 5.94 -1.24 -6.39
N ALA A 44 6.08 0.02 -6.82
CA ALA A 44 4.97 0.84 -7.29
C ALA A 44 4.41 0.31 -8.62
N LYS A 45 5.25 -0.20 -9.53
CA LYS A 45 4.81 -0.81 -10.80
C LYS A 45 4.00 -2.10 -10.62
N ASN A 46 4.27 -2.86 -9.55
CA ASN A 46 3.56 -4.09 -9.22
C ASN A 46 2.59 -3.92 -8.04
N CYS A 47 2.14 -2.68 -7.82
CA CYS A 47 1.16 -2.34 -6.81
C CYS A 47 -0.21 -2.13 -7.46
N LYS A 48 -1.26 -2.66 -6.82
CA LYS A 48 -2.66 -2.33 -7.13
C LYS A 48 -3.29 -1.67 -5.91
N PRO A 49 -3.07 -0.35 -5.70
CA PRO A 49 -3.53 0.34 -4.50
C PRO A 49 -5.03 0.18 -4.29
N ILE A 50 -5.43 -0.02 -3.04
CA ILE A 50 -6.81 -0.29 -2.65
C ILE A 50 -7.54 1.02 -2.36
N ILE A 51 -8.77 1.15 -2.86
CA ILE A 51 -9.63 2.31 -2.58
C ILE A 51 -10.16 2.19 -1.14
N LEU A 52 -9.90 3.22 -0.33
CA LEU A 52 -10.24 3.32 1.08
C LEU A 52 -11.25 4.45 1.36
N ASP A 53 -12.02 4.89 0.36
CA ASP A 53 -12.95 6.02 0.48
C ASP A 53 -14.02 5.82 1.57
N GLU A 54 -14.44 4.57 1.79
CA GLU A 54 -15.44 4.22 2.80
C GLU A 54 -14.85 4.09 4.22
N THR A 55 -13.54 4.31 4.40
CA THR A 55 -12.89 4.27 5.73
C THR A 55 -13.08 5.59 6.48
N PRO A 56 -13.00 5.58 7.83
CA PRO A 56 -13.07 6.81 8.63
C PRO A 56 -12.11 7.91 8.13
N ALA A 57 -12.49 9.17 8.26
CA ALA A 57 -11.68 10.30 7.77
C ALA A 57 -10.26 10.33 8.38
N ASN A 58 -10.14 9.96 9.66
CA ASN A 58 -8.88 9.86 10.39
C ASN A 58 -8.12 8.54 10.15
N TYR A 59 -8.70 7.58 9.42
CA TYR A 59 -8.00 6.38 9.00
C TYR A 59 -7.02 6.71 7.87
N LYS A 60 -5.73 6.47 8.14
CA LYS A 60 -4.63 6.68 7.20
C LYS A 60 -3.92 5.35 6.95
N PRO A 61 -3.68 4.97 5.68
CA PRO A 61 -2.82 3.83 5.39
C PRO A 61 -1.38 4.13 5.83
N LEU A 62 -0.62 3.09 6.16
CA LEU A 62 0.80 3.19 6.52
C LEU A 62 1.63 3.74 5.35
N ILE A 63 1.26 3.37 4.13
CA ILE A 63 1.79 3.93 2.88
C ILE A 63 0.61 4.33 2.00
N GLN A 64 0.48 5.63 1.74
CA GLN A 64 -0.63 6.21 0.98
C GLN A 64 -0.21 6.51 -0.45
N THR A 65 -0.87 5.91 -1.43
CA THR A 65 -0.68 6.30 -2.83
C THR A 65 -1.46 7.59 -3.11
N ILE A 66 -0.85 8.52 -3.82
CA ILE A 66 -1.50 9.76 -4.27
C ILE A 66 -2.23 9.44 -5.58
N ASP A 67 -3.56 9.53 -5.56
CA ASP A 67 -4.36 9.37 -6.78
C ASP A 67 -4.28 10.61 -7.68
N ASN A 68 -4.74 10.47 -8.91
CA ASN A 68 -4.94 11.58 -9.82
C ASN A 68 -6.02 12.54 -9.29
N PHE A 69 -5.77 13.85 -9.38
CA PHE A 69 -6.69 14.91 -8.97
C PHE A 69 -8.11 14.84 -9.60
N THR A 70 -8.27 14.17 -10.75
CA THR A 70 -9.57 13.98 -11.39
C THR A 70 -10.46 12.94 -10.72
N ARG A 71 -9.87 11.97 -9.99
CA ARG A 71 -10.58 10.91 -9.27
C ARG A 71 -10.50 11.13 -7.75
N ASN A 72 -9.30 11.42 -7.28
CA ASN A 72 -8.97 11.79 -5.91
C ASN A 72 -9.42 10.77 -4.85
N HIS A 73 -9.29 9.46 -5.15
CA HIS A 73 -9.57 8.39 -4.20
C HIS A 73 -8.53 8.39 -3.06
N LYS A 74 -8.94 7.98 -1.86
CA LYS A 74 -8.02 7.62 -0.78
C LYS A 74 -7.43 6.24 -1.10
N LEU A 75 -6.21 6.20 -1.65
CA LEU A 75 -5.57 4.93 -2.04
C LEU A 75 -4.57 4.42 -0.99
N GLY A 76 -4.79 3.21 -0.49
CA GLY A 76 -3.86 2.50 0.40
C GLY A 76 -2.95 1.55 -0.35
N MET A 77 -1.63 1.72 -0.20
CA MET A 77 -0.64 0.75 -0.68
C MET A 77 -0.36 -0.32 0.38
N ILE A 78 -0.12 0.12 1.62
CA ILE A 78 -0.01 -0.76 2.79
C ILE A 78 -0.83 -0.14 3.91
N PHE A 79 -1.64 -0.93 4.58
CA PHE A 79 -2.44 -0.48 5.71
C PHE A 79 -2.71 -1.63 6.68
N GLU A 80 -3.18 -1.27 7.87
CA GLU A 80 -3.49 -2.23 8.92
C GLU A 80 -4.81 -1.93 9.60
N THR A 81 -5.41 -2.95 10.19
CA THR A 81 -6.66 -2.81 10.93
C THR A 81 -6.86 -3.98 11.90
N LYS A 82 -7.65 -3.76 12.95
CA LYS A 82 -8.24 -4.86 13.72
C LYS A 82 -9.34 -5.51 12.91
N PHE A 83 -9.51 -6.82 13.09
CA PHE A 83 -10.63 -7.57 12.55
C PHE A 83 -11.03 -8.69 13.50
N GLY A 84 -12.19 -8.56 14.14
CA GLY A 84 -12.64 -9.48 15.18
C GLY A 84 -11.62 -9.52 16.33
N ASN A 85 -11.14 -10.70 16.68
CA ASN A 85 -10.16 -10.88 17.77
C ASN A 85 -8.70 -10.78 17.31
N GLY A 86 -8.46 -10.39 16.05
CA GLY A 86 -7.13 -10.35 15.45
C GLY A 86 -6.77 -9.01 14.82
N SER A 87 -5.56 -8.98 14.27
CA SER A 87 -5.00 -7.85 13.54
C SER A 87 -4.67 -8.28 12.12
N LEU A 88 -4.88 -7.39 11.17
CA LEU A 88 -4.66 -7.60 9.75
C LEU A 88 -3.73 -6.51 9.20
N LEU A 89 -2.72 -6.92 8.46
CA LEU A 89 -1.93 -6.05 7.60
C LEU A 89 -2.20 -6.42 6.14
N VAL A 90 -2.52 -5.43 5.32
CA VAL A 90 -2.79 -5.59 3.90
C VAL A 90 -1.68 -4.90 3.12
N CYS A 91 -1.04 -5.65 2.21
CA CYS A 91 -0.05 -5.15 1.28
C CYS A 91 -0.59 -5.31 -0.15
N ALA A 92 -0.69 -4.21 -0.88
CA ALA A 92 -1.20 -4.18 -2.25
C ALA A 92 -0.10 -4.39 -3.32
N ILE A 93 1.12 -4.70 -2.89
CA ILE A 93 2.28 -4.98 -3.75
C ILE A 93 2.44 -6.49 -3.85
N ASP A 94 2.66 -7.00 -5.05
CA ASP A 94 2.98 -8.42 -5.27
C ASP A 94 4.44 -8.74 -4.88
N LEU A 95 4.74 -8.67 -3.59
CA LEU A 95 6.10 -8.86 -3.07
C LEU A 95 6.62 -10.27 -3.34
N LEU A 96 5.76 -11.28 -3.33
CA LEU A 96 6.16 -12.68 -3.47
C LEU A 96 6.70 -13.00 -4.87
N ASN A 97 6.15 -12.37 -5.92
CA ASN A 97 6.67 -12.52 -7.28
C ASN A 97 7.84 -11.59 -7.62
N LEU A 98 8.24 -10.71 -6.70
CA LEU A 98 9.35 -9.77 -6.86
C LEU A 98 10.61 -10.14 -6.05
N GLN A 99 10.71 -11.38 -5.57
CA GLN A 99 11.82 -11.79 -4.70
C GLN A 99 13.20 -11.79 -5.40
N ASP A 100 13.28 -11.61 -6.72
CA ASP A 100 14.54 -11.34 -7.42
C ASP A 100 15.06 -9.90 -7.16
N LYS A 101 14.19 -8.96 -6.78
CA LYS A 101 14.53 -7.57 -6.49
C LYS A 101 14.95 -7.37 -5.02
N PRO A 102 16.09 -6.73 -4.73
CA PRO A 102 16.55 -6.53 -3.36
C PRO A 102 15.59 -5.67 -2.52
N GLU A 103 15.01 -4.62 -3.10
CA GLU A 103 14.04 -3.75 -2.42
C GLU A 103 12.77 -4.52 -1.99
N ALA A 104 12.29 -5.47 -2.80
CA ALA A 104 11.10 -6.24 -2.50
C ALA A 104 11.35 -7.25 -1.39
N ARG A 105 12.51 -7.93 -1.42
CA ARG A 105 12.95 -8.79 -0.31
C ARG A 105 13.07 -8.01 0.98
N GLN A 106 13.67 -6.81 0.92
CA GLN A 106 13.90 -5.99 2.11
C GLN A 106 12.59 -5.45 2.69
N LEU A 107 11.67 -4.97 1.84
CA LEU A 107 10.36 -4.51 2.29
C LEU A 107 9.56 -5.67 2.91
N TYR A 108 9.59 -6.85 2.27
CA TYR A 108 8.94 -8.04 2.80
C TYR A 108 9.50 -8.44 4.18
N TYR A 109 10.83 -8.43 4.33
CA TYR A 109 11.49 -8.65 5.62
C TYR A 109 11.05 -7.63 6.67
N SER A 110 11.00 -6.34 6.33
CA SER A 110 10.57 -5.27 7.24
C SER A 110 9.12 -5.45 7.69
N ILE A 111 8.22 -5.82 6.78
CA ILE A 111 6.82 -6.12 7.09
C ILE A 111 6.71 -7.30 8.06
N LEU A 112 7.44 -8.40 7.80
CA LEU A 112 7.41 -9.57 8.69
C LEU A 112 7.92 -9.21 10.09
N LYS A 113 9.03 -8.46 10.19
CA LYS A 113 9.56 -8.03 11.48
C LYS A 113 8.63 -7.08 12.22
N TYR A 114 7.93 -6.20 11.51
CA TYR A 114 6.91 -5.37 12.10
C TYR A 114 5.77 -6.21 12.69
N VAL A 115 5.19 -7.12 11.91
CA VAL A 115 4.07 -7.99 12.34
C VAL A 115 4.46 -8.94 13.48
N GLU A 116 5.70 -9.42 13.50
CA GLU A 116 6.25 -10.24 14.60
C GLU A 116 6.52 -9.44 15.88
N SER A 117 6.59 -8.10 15.80
CA SER A 117 6.95 -7.23 16.92
C SER A 117 5.75 -6.83 17.78
N GLY A 118 6.03 -6.40 19.02
CA GLY A 118 5.03 -5.74 19.87
C GLY A 118 4.56 -4.36 19.37
N HIS A 119 5.17 -3.83 18.30
CA HIS A 119 4.74 -2.57 17.69
C HIS A 119 3.57 -2.74 16.73
N PHE A 120 3.29 -3.97 16.27
CA PHE A 120 2.11 -4.24 15.46
C PHE A 120 0.84 -4.22 16.31
N SER A 121 0.30 -3.02 16.49
CA SER A 121 -0.88 -2.75 17.30
C SER A 121 -1.82 -1.81 16.54
N PRO A 122 -2.58 -2.33 15.55
CA PRO A 122 -3.52 -1.52 14.79
C PRO A 122 -4.54 -0.84 15.70
N GLN A 123 -4.76 0.45 15.52
CA GLN A 123 -5.67 1.23 16.37
C GLN A 123 -7.10 1.27 15.85
N PHE A 124 -7.28 1.10 14.54
CA PHE A 124 -8.57 1.19 13.86
C PHE A 124 -9.13 -0.20 13.55
N GLU A 125 -10.42 -0.37 13.76
CA GLU A 125 -11.18 -1.56 13.34
C GLU A 125 -12.05 -1.19 12.12
N LEU A 126 -11.82 -1.85 11.00
CA LEU A 126 -12.64 -1.71 9.80
C LEU A 126 -13.78 -2.72 9.84
N ASP A 127 -15.00 -2.26 9.54
CA ASP A 127 -16.18 -3.12 9.48
C ASP A 127 -15.98 -4.22 8.44
N ARG A 128 -16.43 -5.44 8.76
CA ARG A 128 -16.46 -6.60 7.86
C ARG A 128 -17.07 -6.27 6.50
N LYS A 129 -18.09 -5.42 6.43
CA LYS A 129 -18.70 -4.97 5.17
C LYS A 129 -17.71 -4.22 4.29
N ILE A 130 -16.89 -3.35 4.88
CA ILE A 130 -15.85 -2.59 4.15
C ILE A 130 -14.77 -3.55 3.66
N LEU A 131 -14.31 -4.46 4.52
CA LEU A 131 -13.29 -5.45 4.15
C LEU A 131 -13.76 -6.41 3.06
N ASN A 132 -15.01 -6.88 3.12
CA ASN A 132 -15.59 -7.71 2.07
C ASN A 132 -15.62 -6.96 0.74
N LYS A 133 -16.01 -5.67 0.72
CA LYS A 133 -15.94 -4.86 -0.50
C LYS A 133 -14.51 -4.76 -1.01
N ILE A 134 -13.53 -4.53 -0.13
CA ILE A 134 -12.12 -4.43 -0.53
C ILE A 134 -11.65 -5.76 -1.17
N PHE A 135 -11.92 -6.90 -0.55
CA PHE A 135 -11.39 -8.20 -1.01
C PHE A 135 -12.16 -8.85 -2.16
N LEU A 136 -13.42 -8.46 -2.41
CA LEU A 136 -14.18 -8.97 -3.56
C LEU A 136 -13.65 -8.49 -4.92
N TYR A 137 -12.82 -7.45 -4.94
CA TYR A 137 -12.30 -6.83 -6.17
C TYR A 137 -10.79 -7.01 -6.39
N ILE A 138 -10.14 -7.88 -5.60
CA ILE A 138 -8.69 -8.21 -5.70
C ILE A 138 -8.54 -9.64 -6.21
#